data_AF-A0AAU9TS71-F1
#
_entry.id   AF-A0AAU9TS71-F1
#
_cell.length_a   1.000
_cell.length_b   1.000
_cell.length_c   1.000
_cell.angle_alpha   90.00
_cell.angle_beta   90.00
_cell.angle_gamma   90.00
#
_symmetry.space_group_name_H-M   'P 1'
#
loop_
_entity.id
_entity.type
_entity.pdbx_description
1 polymer ?
#
loop_
_entity_poly.entity_id
_entity_poly.type
_entity_poly.pdbx_seq_one_letter_code
_entity_poly.pdbx_strand_id
1 'polypeptide(L)'
;MEYYSSDDSDMELFQMIIDCDDDSDSDTGTVQKKYRPRVNYMEKLNDYEFAYRFRINKSGVNQIINLLQPYLSGTTQRNHRITTLHQTLLTLRFFALDGTHILIQSTNSNIGEEFRNTKGTFSMNVQVVCNASLIFQNVVARWPGSTHDATIFNHSDLKDYCEQGGLGNRWLLGDSGYPYKPYLLTPLLNPNTPSEQRYNEAHIKTRNTIEIYIGVWKIRFPVLSLKSRLKLENIQAVIIATSVLHYIARSMNLEEVEPEVFIPNISLESNRLYDHGPPEYVSERQHLIDNYFQ
;
A
#
# COMPACT_ATOMS: atom_id res chain seq x y z
N MET A 1 7.30 -27.96 -23.21
CA MET A 1 6.77 -27.60 -21.89
C MET A 1 6.36 -26.14 -22.00
N GLU A 2 5.09 -25.91 -22.30
CA GLU A 2 4.53 -24.57 -22.36
C GLU A 2 4.46 -24.02 -20.94
N TYR A 3 5.10 -22.88 -20.72
CA TYR A 3 4.93 -22.11 -19.50
C TYR A 3 3.49 -21.58 -19.51
N TYR A 4 2.62 -22.13 -18.65
CA TYR A 4 1.37 -21.47 -18.32
C TYR A 4 1.72 -20.10 -17.72
N SER A 5 1.41 -19.03 -18.46
CA SER A 5 1.58 -17.67 -17.98
C SER A 5 0.72 -17.48 -16.73
N SER A 6 1.29 -16.97 -15.64
CA SER A 6 0.52 -16.66 -14.43
C SER A 6 -0.48 -15.51 -14.67
N ASP A 7 -0.29 -14.77 -15.77
CA ASP A 7 -1.07 -13.58 -16.13
C ASP A 7 -2.54 -13.89 -16.43
N ASP A 8 -2.85 -15.05 -17.03
CA ASP A 8 -4.24 -15.42 -17.36
C ASP A 8 -5.08 -15.68 -16.09
N SER A 9 -4.47 -16.25 -15.04
CA SER A 9 -5.14 -16.46 -13.75
C SER A 9 -5.29 -15.17 -12.92
N ASP A 10 -4.46 -14.17 -13.23
CA ASP A 10 -4.39 -12.90 -12.51
C ASP A 10 -5.38 -11.88 -13.10
N MET A 11 -5.63 -11.91 -14.41
CA MET A 11 -6.77 -11.24 -15.05
C MET A 11 -8.12 -11.87 -14.66
N GLU A 12 -8.19 -13.18 -14.48
CA GLU A 12 -9.43 -13.85 -14.00
C GLU A 12 -9.93 -13.32 -12.66
N LEU A 13 -9.03 -12.99 -11.73
CA LEU A 13 -9.42 -12.48 -10.41
C LEU A 13 -10.02 -11.06 -10.50
N PHE A 14 -9.51 -10.24 -11.42
CA PHE A 14 -10.02 -8.90 -11.70
C PHE A 14 -11.33 -8.98 -12.49
N GLN A 15 -11.41 -9.87 -13.48
CA GLN A 15 -12.63 -10.18 -14.24
C GLN A 15 -13.74 -10.74 -13.33
N MET A 16 -13.41 -11.51 -12.28
CA MET A 16 -14.36 -11.95 -11.26
C MET A 16 -14.86 -10.84 -10.33
N ILE A 17 -14.12 -9.73 -10.24
CA ILE A 17 -14.56 -8.51 -9.55
C ILE A 17 -15.34 -7.61 -10.53
N ILE A 18 -14.97 -7.55 -11.81
CA ILE A 18 -15.50 -6.62 -12.83
C ILE A 18 -16.71 -7.15 -13.63
N ASP A 19 -16.88 -8.46 -13.83
CA ASP A 19 -17.98 -9.08 -14.61
C ASP A 19 -19.38 -8.92 -14.00
N CYS A 20 -19.58 -7.92 -13.14
CA CYS A 20 -20.89 -7.56 -12.65
C CYS A 20 -21.77 -6.94 -13.73
N ASP A 21 -21.23 -6.23 -14.73
CA ASP A 21 -22.05 -5.41 -15.64
C ASP A 21 -21.53 -5.45 -17.10
N ASP A 22 -21.94 -6.45 -17.88
CA ASP A 22 -22.05 -6.32 -19.34
C ASP A 22 -23.53 -6.00 -19.64
N ASP A 23 -23.91 -4.73 -19.43
CA ASP A 23 -25.21 -4.20 -19.82
C ASP A 23 -25.19 -3.89 -21.32
N SER A 24 -25.44 -4.90 -22.14
CA SER A 24 -26.00 -4.64 -23.47
C SER A 24 -27.50 -4.44 -23.30
N ASP A 25 -27.94 -3.17 -23.33
CA ASP A 25 -29.34 -2.76 -23.35
C ASP A 25 -30.14 -3.60 -24.35
N SER A 26 -30.90 -4.57 -23.83
CA SER A 26 -32.05 -5.12 -24.53
C SER A 26 -33.19 -5.25 -23.53
N ASP A 27 -34.19 -4.43 -23.80
CA ASP A 27 -35.43 -4.28 -23.07
C ASP A 27 -36.09 -5.66 -22.84
N THR A 28 -36.69 -5.85 -21.66
CA THR A 28 -37.44 -7.02 -21.16
C THR A 28 -36.67 -8.15 -20.44
N GLY A 29 -36.78 -8.16 -19.10
CA GLY A 29 -36.55 -9.35 -18.26
C GLY A 29 -35.56 -9.14 -17.11
N THR A 30 -35.96 -9.48 -15.89
CA THR A 30 -35.10 -9.43 -14.69
C THR A 30 -33.85 -10.29 -14.89
N VAL A 31 -32.70 -9.67 -15.13
CA VAL A 31 -31.41 -10.36 -15.29
C VAL A 31 -30.99 -10.96 -13.94
N GLN A 32 -30.94 -12.28 -13.87
CA GLN A 32 -30.43 -12.99 -12.70
C GLN A 32 -28.89 -12.89 -12.72
N LYS A 33 -28.30 -12.12 -11.79
CA LYS A 33 -26.83 -11.98 -11.68
C LYS A 33 -26.15 -13.35 -11.59
N LYS A 34 -25.30 -13.68 -12.56
CA LYS A 34 -24.61 -14.97 -12.68
C LYS A 34 -23.27 -14.90 -11.95
N TYR A 35 -23.23 -15.29 -10.68
CA TYR A 35 -22.03 -15.21 -9.86
C TYR A 35 -21.01 -16.31 -10.23
N ARG A 36 -19.76 -15.93 -10.53
CA ARG A 36 -18.65 -16.87 -10.66
C ARG A 36 -18.15 -17.31 -9.27
N PRO A 37 -17.87 -18.60 -9.04
CA PRO A 37 -17.42 -19.09 -7.73
C PRO A 37 -16.00 -18.59 -7.42
N ARG A 38 -15.79 -18.03 -6.23
CA ARG A 38 -14.48 -17.52 -5.77
C ARG A 38 -13.45 -18.66 -5.65
N VAL A 39 -12.27 -18.44 -6.22
CA VAL A 39 -11.18 -19.41 -6.19
C VAL A 39 -10.65 -19.57 -4.76
N ASN A 40 -10.74 -20.80 -4.23
CA ASN A 40 -10.13 -21.12 -2.95
C ASN A 40 -8.63 -21.37 -3.13
N TYR A 41 -7.81 -20.33 -2.92
CA TYR A 41 -6.35 -20.45 -3.04
C TYR A 41 -5.71 -21.41 -2.02
N MET A 42 -6.39 -21.73 -0.91
CA MET A 42 -5.92 -22.76 0.04
C MET A 42 -5.91 -24.15 -0.60
N GLU A 43 -6.80 -24.39 -1.56
CA GLU A 43 -6.91 -25.65 -2.31
C GLU A 43 -6.15 -25.58 -3.65
N LYS A 44 -6.23 -24.45 -4.37
CA LYS A 44 -5.64 -24.31 -5.72
C LYS A 44 -4.11 -24.33 -5.72
N LEU A 45 -3.47 -23.68 -4.75
CA LEU A 45 -2.01 -23.53 -4.72
C LEU A 45 -1.38 -24.57 -3.81
N ASN A 46 -0.18 -25.05 -4.15
CA ASN A 46 0.62 -25.82 -3.19
C ASN A 46 1.21 -24.90 -2.10
N ASP A 47 1.80 -25.49 -1.05
CA ASP A 47 2.28 -24.70 0.11
C ASP A 47 3.39 -23.71 -0.24
N TYR A 48 4.27 -24.07 -1.19
CA TYR A 48 5.34 -23.19 -1.66
C TYR A 48 4.76 -22.01 -2.45
N GLU A 49 3.90 -22.28 -3.43
CA GLU A 49 3.23 -21.25 -4.23
C GLU A 49 2.37 -20.32 -3.37
N PHE A 50 1.66 -20.89 -2.40
CA PHE A 50 0.84 -20.14 -1.47
C PHE A 50 1.69 -19.22 -0.59
N ALA A 51 2.75 -19.74 0.02
CA ALA A 51 3.68 -18.94 0.81
C ALA A 51 4.41 -17.89 -0.04
N TYR A 52 4.72 -18.20 -1.30
CA TYR A 52 5.28 -17.24 -2.23
C TYR A 52 4.29 -16.12 -2.54
N ARG A 53 3.01 -16.44 -2.79
CA ARG A 53 1.98 -15.48 -3.19
C ARG A 53 1.48 -14.61 -2.04
N PHE A 54 1.27 -15.19 -0.86
CA PHE A 54 0.68 -14.50 0.30
C PHE A 54 1.69 -14.17 1.40
N ARG A 55 2.95 -14.60 1.27
CA ARG A 55 4.05 -14.38 2.24
C ARG A 55 3.80 -14.94 3.64
N ILE A 56 2.80 -15.82 3.76
CA ILE A 56 2.46 -16.59 4.96
C ILE A 56 2.03 -17.98 4.51
N ASN A 57 2.34 -19.01 5.30
CA ASN A 57 1.92 -20.36 5.00
C ASN A 57 0.41 -20.56 5.31
N LYS A 58 -0.17 -21.63 4.76
CA LYS A 58 -1.60 -21.94 4.95
C LYS A 58 -2.01 -22.11 6.42
N SER A 59 -1.13 -22.70 7.24
CA SER A 59 -1.39 -22.86 8.68
C SER A 59 -1.54 -21.51 9.39
N GLY A 60 -0.64 -20.55 9.10
CA GLY A 60 -0.70 -19.20 9.63
C GLY A 60 -1.97 -18.47 9.20
N VAL A 61 -2.39 -18.62 7.94
CA VAL A 61 -3.68 -18.08 7.48
C VAL A 61 -4.85 -18.68 8.24
N ASN A 62 -4.88 -20.00 8.46
CA ASN A 62 -5.93 -20.62 9.26
C ASN A 62 -5.97 -20.09 10.71
N GLN A 63 -4.81 -19.85 11.33
CA GLN A 63 -4.74 -19.24 12.65
C GLN A 63 -5.33 -17.82 12.65
N ILE A 64 -4.96 -17.00 11.65
CA ILE A 64 -5.51 -15.66 11.49
C ILE A 64 -7.02 -15.71 11.25
N ILE A 65 -7.51 -16.61 10.40
CA ILE A 65 -8.94 -16.79 10.16
C ILE A 65 -9.65 -17.13 11.46
N ASN A 66 -9.15 -18.08 12.24
CA ASN A 66 -9.77 -18.47 13.51
C ASN A 66 -9.86 -17.30 14.49
N LEU A 67 -8.86 -16.41 14.50
CA LEU A 67 -8.86 -15.20 15.33
C LEU A 67 -9.82 -14.13 14.83
N LEU A 68 -9.89 -13.94 13.51
CA LEU A 68 -10.69 -12.89 12.88
C LEU A 68 -12.14 -13.28 12.66
N GLN A 69 -12.44 -14.57 12.56
CA GLN A 69 -13.77 -15.10 12.24
C GLN A 69 -14.85 -14.50 13.15
N PRO A 70 -14.72 -14.43 14.50
CA PRO A 70 -15.74 -13.85 15.37
C PRO A 70 -16.07 -12.38 15.05
N TYR A 71 -15.11 -11.61 14.54
CA TYR A 71 -15.26 -10.18 14.24
C TYR A 71 -15.70 -9.95 12.79
N LEU A 72 -15.26 -10.82 11.89
CA LEU A 72 -15.49 -10.72 10.44
C LEU A 72 -16.61 -11.65 9.96
N SER A 73 -17.33 -12.33 10.84
CA SER A 73 -18.55 -13.09 10.55
C SER A 73 -19.78 -12.34 11.09
N GLY A 74 -20.06 -11.14 10.57
CA GLY A 74 -21.32 -10.42 10.82
C GLY A 74 -22.60 -11.21 10.44
N THR A 75 -23.74 -10.78 10.98
CA THR A 75 -25.01 -11.51 11.14
C THR A 75 -25.98 -11.54 9.93
N THR A 76 -25.61 -10.98 8.77
CA THR A 76 -26.51 -10.84 7.61
C THR A 76 -26.07 -11.67 6.39
N GLN A 77 -27.01 -12.43 5.81
CA GLN A 77 -26.82 -13.27 4.60
C GLN A 77 -27.06 -12.53 3.27
N ARG A 78 -27.28 -11.21 3.29
CA ARG A 78 -27.51 -10.46 2.04
C ARG A 78 -26.19 -10.31 1.27
N ASN A 79 -26.20 -10.65 -0.02
CA ASN A 79 -25.15 -10.39 -1.02
C ASN A 79 -23.84 -11.20 -0.95
N HIS A 80 -23.89 -12.55 -0.97
CA HIS A 80 -22.73 -13.40 -1.32
C HIS A 80 -21.39 -12.95 -0.68
N ARG A 81 -21.40 -12.66 0.62
CA ARG A 81 -20.30 -12.04 1.36
C ARG A 81 -18.94 -12.68 1.07
N ILE A 82 -17.90 -11.86 0.94
CA ILE A 82 -16.51 -12.33 0.92
C ILE A 82 -16.20 -13.02 2.26
N THR A 83 -15.82 -14.29 2.21
CA THR A 83 -15.52 -15.05 3.42
C THR A 83 -14.29 -14.47 4.14
N THR A 84 -14.17 -14.70 5.45
CA THR A 84 -12.99 -14.29 6.24
C THR A 84 -11.68 -14.71 5.58
N LEU A 85 -11.62 -15.93 5.02
CA LEU A 85 -10.48 -16.41 4.22
C LEU A 85 -10.13 -15.42 3.09
N HIS A 86 -11.08 -15.10 2.23
CA HIS A 86 -10.82 -14.22 1.09
C HIS A 86 -10.50 -12.79 1.53
N GLN A 87 -11.13 -12.29 2.60
CA GLN A 87 -10.79 -10.99 3.18
C GLN A 87 -9.34 -10.97 3.66
N THR A 88 -8.92 -11.99 4.43
CA THR A 88 -7.53 -12.13 4.90
C THR A 88 -6.54 -12.22 3.74
N LEU A 89 -6.81 -13.07 2.74
CA LEU A 89 -5.93 -13.22 1.58
C LEU A 89 -5.82 -11.94 0.74
N LEU A 90 -6.90 -11.18 0.60
CA LEU A 90 -6.89 -9.88 -0.07
C LEU A 90 -6.07 -8.86 0.71
N THR A 91 -6.20 -8.81 2.03
CA THR A 91 -5.38 -7.92 2.87
C THR A 91 -3.88 -8.13 2.65
N LEU A 92 -3.46 -9.38 2.45
CA LEU A 92 -2.04 -9.73 2.20
C LEU A 92 -1.53 -9.31 0.81
N ARG A 93 -2.40 -8.78 -0.06
CA ARG A 93 -2.04 -8.29 -1.40
C ARG A 93 -1.91 -6.77 -1.49
N PHE A 94 -2.17 -6.04 -0.41
CA PHE A 94 -1.96 -4.60 -0.35
C PHE A 94 -0.55 -4.24 0.12
N PHE A 95 0.01 -3.21 -0.50
CA PHE A 95 1.24 -2.56 -0.09
C PHE A 95 0.92 -1.11 0.23
N ALA A 96 1.50 -0.58 1.30
CA ALA A 96 1.32 0.81 1.67
C ALA A 96 2.49 1.64 1.11
N LEU A 97 2.17 2.80 0.55
CA LEU A 97 3.09 3.72 -0.12
C LEU A 97 3.02 5.08 0.58
N ASP A 98 4.19 5.65 0.90
CA ASP A 98 4.27 7.00 1.44
C ASP A 98 5.65 7.64 1.26
N GLY A 99 5.71 8.97 1.37
CA GLY A 99 6.94 9.73 1.50
C GLY A 99 7.37 9.89 2.95
N THR A 100 8.66 10.05 3.18
CA THR A 100 9.21 10.45 4.48
C THR A 100 10.39 11.39 4.32
N HIS A 101 10.42 12.42 5.17
CA HIS A 101 11.51 13.38 5.16
C HIS A 101 12.69 12.91 6.01
N ILE A 102 13.89 12.95 5.42
CA ILE A 102 15.17 12.74 6.11
C ILE A 102 15.88 14.09 6.19
N LEU A 103 16.10 14.57 7.40
CA LEU A 103 16.64 15.92 7.64
C LEU A 103 18.11 15.99 7.24
N ILE A 104 18.46 17.05 6.51
CA ILE A 104 19.84 17.34 6.08
C ILE A 104 20.28 18.73 6.53
N GLN A 105 21.58 18.99 6.51
CA GLN A 105 22.08 20.34 6.59
C GLN A 105 21.70 21.12 5.33
N SER A 106 21.47 22.43 5.49
CA SER A 106 21.32 23.31 4.35
C SER A 106 22.58 23.21 3.50
N THR A 107 22.41 22.97 2.21
CA THR A 107 23.51 23.10 1.27
C THR A 107 23.78 24.59 1.12
N ASN A 108 24.99 25.08 1.41
CA ASN A 108 25.39 26.48 1.23
C ASN A 108 25.50 26.89 -0.27
N SER A 109 24.65 26.31 -1.12
CA SER A 109 24.67 26.41 -2.57
C SER A 109 23.35 26.94 -3.08
N ASN A 110 23.32 27.43 -4.31
CA ASN A 110 22.14 28.03 -4.94
C ASN A 110 20.94 27.06 -5.09
N ILE A 111 21.18 25.74 -4.95
CA ILE A 111 20.13 24.70 -4.98
C ILE A 111 19.52 24.39 -3.61
N GLY A 112 19.97 25.05 -2.53
CA GLY A 112 19.54 24.73 -1.17
C GLY A 112 18.04 24.89 -0.92
N GLU A 113 17.41 25.85 -1.60
CA GLU A 113 15.96 26.07 -1.46
C GLU A 113 15.13 24.90 -2.01
N GLU A 114 15.64 24.14 -2.98
CA GLU A 114 14.96 22.93 -3.46
C GLU A 114 14.85 21.86 -2.36
N PHE A 115 15.75 21.86 -1.38
CA PHE A 115 15.71 20.91 -0.26
C PHE A 115 14.81 21.38 0.88
N ARG A 116 14.25 22.59 0.81
CA ARG A 116 13.34 23.11 1.84
C ARG A 116 11.96 22.48 1.66
N ASN A 117 11.49 21.75 2.67
CA ASN A 117 10.15 21.18 2.68
C ASN A 117 9.08 22.21 3.09
N THR A 118 7.81 21.80 3.04
CA THR A 118 6.66 22.63 3.43
C THR A 118 6.65 23.04 4.92
N LYS A 119 7.46 22.39 5.76
CA LYS A 119 7.68 22.73 7.18
C LYS A 119 8.86 23.71 7.37
N GLY A 120 9.49 24.18 6.29
CA GLY A 120 10.61 25.12 6.33
C GLY A 120 11.95 24.51 6.71
N THR A 121 12.05 23.17 6.79
CA THR A 121 13.30 22.48 7.13
C THR A 121 13.94 21.85 5.88
N PHE A 122 15.27 21.76 5.88
CA PHE A 122 16.01 21.13 4.78
C PHE A 122 15.98 19.61 4.94
N SER A 123 15.54 18.92 3.91
CA SER A 123 15.38 17.46 3.92
C SER A 123 15.51 16.88 2.53
N MET A 124 15.75 15.58 2.48
CA MET A 124 15.40 14.76 1.32
C MET A 124 14.01 14.19 1.52
N ASN A 125 13.20 14.17 0.46
CA ASN A 125 11.96 13.40 0.45
C ASN A 125 12.25 12.00 -0.09
N VAL A 126 11.91 10.98 0.70
CA VAL A 126 12.18 9.57 0.41
C VAL A 126 10.86 8.84 0.29
N GLN A 127 10.56 8.32 -0.89
CA GLN A 127 9.41 7.43 -1.07
C GLN A 127 9.76 6.02 -0.59
N VAL A 128 8.82 5.39 0.12
CA VAL A 128 8.93 4.02 0.61
C VAL A 128 7.65 3.24 0.37
N VAL A 129 7.82 1.94 0.11
CA VAL A 129 6.73 0.96 0.04
C VAL A 129 7.02 -0.18 1.00
N CYS A 130 6.01 -0.58 1.77
CA CYS A 130 6.07 -1.77 2.61
C CYS A 130 4.83 -2.66 2.45
N ASN A 131 4.95 -3.92 2.85
CA ASN A 131 3.81 -4.83 2.97
C ASN A 131 3.23 -4.84 4.39
N ALA A 132 2.15 -5.60 4.59
CA ALA A 132 1.49 -5.79 5.88
C ALA A 132 2.40 -6.36 7.00
N SER A 133 3.52 -7.00 6.64
CA SER A 133 4.50 -7.53 7.60
C SER A 133 5.59 -6.51 7.98
N LEU A 134 5.43 -5.24 7.59
CA LEU A 134 6.43 -4.17 7.73
C LEU A 134 7.75 -4.53 7.04
N ILE A 135 7.68 -5.27 5.92
CA ILE A 135 8.85 -5.58 5.11
C ILE A 135 8.90 -4.58 3.96
N PHE A 136 10.07 -3.99 3.82
CA PHE A 136 10.43 -3.08 2.76
C PHE A 136 10.32 -3.71 1.36
N GLN A 137 9.76 -2.97 0.40
CA GLN A 137 9.58 -3.43 -0.98
C GLN A 137 10.23 -2.52 -2.02
N ASN A 138 10.17 -1.20 -1.84
CA ASN A 138 10.73 -0.21 -2.76
C ASN A 138 11.07 1.10 -2.05
N VAL A 139 12.20 1.72 -2.42
CA VAL A 139 12.69 3.01 -1.88
C VAL A 139 13.13 3.88 -3.04
N VAL A 140 12.79 5.16 -2.99
CA VAL A 140 13.34 6.18 -3.87
C VAL A 140 13.87 7.32 -3.00
N ALA A 141 15.20 7.39 -2.88
CA ALA A 141 15.88 8.31 -1.97
C ALA A 141 16.70 9.38 -2.73
N ARG A 142 16.20 9.91 -3.85
CA ARG A 142 16.96 10.85 -4.71
C ARG A 142 16.36 12.25 -4.82
N TRP A 143 15.30 12.54 -4.08
CA TRP A 143 14.50 13.75 -4.29
C TRP A 143 14.72 14.83 -3.23
N PRO A 144 14.78 16.11 -3.65
CA PRO A 144 14.81 17.25 -2.72
C PRO A 144 13.53 17.33 -1.88
N GLY A 145 13.64 17.88 -0.67
CA GLY A 145 12.54 18.01 0.29
C GLY A 145 11.35 18.87 -0.15
N SER A 146 11.50 19.73 -1.17
CA SER A 146 10.37 20.45 -1.77
C SER A 146 9.51 19.58 -2.69
N THR A 147 10.00 18.40 -3.08
CA THR A 147 9.34 17.53 -4.07
C THR A 147 8.11 16.87 -3.45
N HIS A 148 6.97 16.96 -4.14
CA HIS A 148 5.77 16.24 -3.77
C HIS A 148 5.90 14.73 -4.01
N ASP A 149 5.32 13.96 -3.10
CA ASP A 149 5.22 12.50 -3.13
C ASP A 149 4.77 11.91 -4.48
N ALA A 150 3.72 12.49 -5.08
CA ALA A 150 3.26 12.09 -6.41
C ALA A 150 4.31 12.31 -7.50
N THR A 151 5.11 13.38 -7.42
CA THR A 151 6.21 13.63 -8.36
C THR A 151 7.28 12.55 -8.26
N ILE A 152 7.60 12.10 -7.04
CA ILE A 152 8.54 11.00 -6.81
C ILE A 152 8.02 9.72 -7.45
N PHE A 153 6.74 9.39 -7.19
CA PHE A 153 6.10 8.20 -7.79
C PHE A 153 6.14 8.24 -9.32
N ASN A 154 5.74 9.36 -9.92
CA ASN A 154 5.67 9.51 -11.38
C ASN A 154 7.03 9.34 -12.09
N HIS A 155 8.14 9.53 -11.36
CA HIS A 155 9.51 9.37 -11.85
C HIS A 155 10.24 8.18 -11.20
N SER A 156 9.48 7.19 -10.71
CA SER A 156 10.01 5.98 -10.10
C SER A 156 9.88 4.80 -11.05
N ASP A 157 10.86 3.89 -11.00
CA ASP A 157 10.79 2.61 -11.72
C ASP A 157 9.61 1.75 -11.22
N LEU A 158 9.13 2.02 -10.00
CA LEU A 158 7.93 1.40 -9.45
C LEU A 158 6.69 1.76 -10.29
N LYS A 159 6.52 3.02 -10.67
CA LYS A 159 5.39 3.43 -11.53
C LYS A 159 5.45 2.69 -12.87
N ASP A 160 6.62 2.64 -13.51
CA ASP A 160 6.76 1.96 -14.81
C ASP A 160 6.51 0.45 -14.67
N TYR A 161 6.98 -0.17 -13.58
CA TYR A 161 6.66 -1.56 -13.24
C TYR A 161 5.16 -1.77 -13.05
N CYS A 162 4.45 -0.85 -12.40
CA CYS A 162 2.99 -0.94 -12.21
C CYS A 162 2.23 -0.82 -13.52
N GLU A 163 2.61 0.13 -14.38
CA GLU A 163 1.95 0.36 -15.68
C GLU A 163 2.16 -0.79 -16.67
N GLN A 164 3.27 -1.53 -16.53
CA GLN A 164 3.52 -2.76 -17.28
C GLN A 164 2.81 -3.99 -16.69
N GLY A 165 1.91 -3.79 -15.72
CA GLY A 165 1.17 -4.87 -15.06
C GLY A 165 1.99 -5.65 -14.03
N GLY A 166 3.18 -5.19 -13.65
CA GLY A 166 4.08 -5.90 -12.75
C GLY A 166 3.50 -6.18 -11.37
N LEU A 167 2.56 -5.35 -10.89
CA LEU A 167 1.85 -5.65 -9.65
C LEU A 167 0.85 -6.81 -9.77
N GLY A 168 0.34 -7.10 -10.97
CA GLY A 168 -0.74 -8.05 -11.18
C GLY A 168 -1.92 -7.72 -10.27
N ASN A 169 -2.41 -8.69 -9.50
CA ASN A 169 -3.44 -8.51 -8.47
C ASN A 169 -2.89 -8.05 -7.12
N ARG A 170 -2.03 -7.03 -7.12
CA ARG A 170 -1.55 -6.33 -5.93
C ARG A 170 -1.86 -4.86 -6.08
N TRP A 171 -2.13 -4.19 -4.97
CA TRP A 171 -2.48 -2.78 -4.96
C TRP A 171 -1.57 -1.99 -4.02
N LEU A 172 -1.20 -0.80 -4.46
CA LEU A 172 -0.60 0.22 -3.62
C LEU A 172 -1.73 1.02 -2.93
N LEU A 173 -1.50 1.38 -1.67
CA LEU A 173 -2.34 2.31 -0.90
C LEU A 173 -1.53 3.59 -0.68
N GLY A 174 -1.89 4.65 -1.39
CA GLY A 174 -1.32 5.99 -1.23
C GLY A 174 -2.17 6.87 -0.35
N ASP A 175 -1.63 8.01 0.08
CA ASP A 175 -2.42 9.11 0.64
C ASP A 175 -3.22 9.84 -0.48
N SER A 176 -3.94 10.90 -0.10
CA SER A 176 -4.69 11.73 -1.04
C SER A 176 -3.81 12.54 -1.99
N GLY A 177 -2.52 12.71 -1.70
CA GLY A 177 -1.57 13.43 -2.55
C GLY A 177 -1.19 12.64 -3.81
N TYR A 178 -1.39 11.32 -3.81
CA TYR A 178 -1.18 10.48 -4.99
C TYR A 178 -2.38 10.46 -5.93
N PRO A 179 -2.16 10.28 -7.25
CA PRO A 179 -3.24 10.05 -8.19
C PRO A 179 -3.88 8.67 -7.94
N TYR A 180 -5.20 8.58 -8.16
CA TYR A 180 -5.83 7.28 -8.28
C TYR A 180 -5.41 6.57 -9.57
N LYS A 181 -5.11 5.28 -9.48
CA LYS A 181 -4.85 4.38 -10.62
C LYS A 181 -5.44 2.99 -10.32
N PRO A 182 -5.64 2.13 -11.34
CA PRO A 182 -6.11 0.75 -11.13
C PRO A 182 -5.25 -0.08 -10.15
N TYR A 183 -3.97 0.26 -10.04
CA TYR A 183 -2.99 -0.36 -9.13
C TYR A 183 -2.64 0.50 -7.90
N LEU A 184 -3.17 1.72 -7.77
CA LEU A 184 -2.89 2.67 -6.68
C LEU A 184 -4.19 3.28 -6.16
N LEU A 185 -4.66 2.76 -5.03
CA LEU A 185 -5.85 3.25 -4.35
C LEU A 185 -5.47 4.45 -3.47
N THR A 186 -6.37 5.42 -3.38
CA THR A 186 -6.25 6.61 -2.52
C THR A 186 -7.60 6.87 -1.85
N PRO A 187 -7.65 7.57 -0.70
CA PRO A 187 -8.92 7.84 -0.04
C PRO A 187 -9.82 8.72 -0.94
N LEU A 188 -11.13 8.65 -0.71
CA LEU A 188 -12.07 9.62 -1.25
C LEU A 188 -11.92 10.94 -0.51
N LEU A 189 -11.88 12.04 -1.25
CA LEU A 189 -11.74 13.37 -0.66
C LEU A 189 -13.02 13.82 0.06
N ASN A 190 -14.18 13.54 -0.54
CA ASN A 190 -15.49 13.96 -0.04
C ASN A 190 -16.43 12.75 0.07
N PRO A 191 -16.31 11.93 1.13
CA PRO A 191 -17.20 10.81 1.35
C PRO A 191 -18.58 11.29 1.81
N ASN A 192 -19.61 11.07 0.98
CA ASN A 192 -20.99 11.49 1.19
C ASN A 192 -21.91 10.33 1.59
N THR A 193 -21.52 9.08 1.36
CA THR A 193 -22.31 7.90 1.75
C THR A 193 -21.68 7.13 2.92
N PRO A 194 -22.47 6.37 3.71
CA PRO A 194 -21.91 5.50 4.76
C PRO A 194 -20.90 4.48 4.22
N SER A 195 -21.05 4.06 2.96
CA SER A 195 -20.11 3.13 2.32
C SER A 195 -18.78 3.80 1.97
N GLU A 196 -18.83 5.02 1.45
CA GLU A 196 -17.64 5.83 1.18
C GLU A 196 -16.87 6.16 2.47
N GLN A 197 -17.59 6.44 3.57
CA GLN A 197 -16.99 6.65 4.88
C GLN A 197 -16.25 5.39 5.36
N ARG A 198 -16.88 4.22 5.27
CA ARG A 198 -16.25 2.95 5.65
C ARG A 198 -15.06 2.56 4.79
N TYR A 199 -15.10 2.86 3.49
CA TYR A 199 -13.95 2.72 2.61
C TYR A 199 -12.79 3.58 3.10
N ASN A 200 -13.01 4.87 3.36
CA ASN A 200 -11.97 5.76 3.87
C ASN A 200 -11.42 5.30 5.22
N GLU A 201 -12.29 4.87 6.14
CA GLU A 201 -11.85 4.33 7.42
C GLU A 201 -10.94 3.11 7.25
N ALA A 202 -11.30 2.17 6.38
CA ALA A 202 -10.49 0.99 6.12
C ALA A 202 -9.19 1.34 5.38
N HIS A 203 -9.23 2.27 4.42
CA HIS A 203 -8.06 2.77 3.70
C HIS A 203 -7.06 3.38 4.67
N ILE A 204 -7.51 4.30 5.53
CA ILE A 204 -6.68 4.97 6.54
C ILE A 204 -6.08 3.94 7.49
N LYS A 205 -6.89 3.02 8.04
CA LYS A 205 -6.42 1.97 8.97
C LYS A 205 -5.38 1.06 8.33
N THR A 206 -5.58 0.69 7.06
CA THR A 206 -4.66 -0.21 6.35
C THR A 206 -3.37 0.51 5.96
N ARG A 207 -3.47 1.75 5.47
CA ARG A 207 -2.33 2.57 5.08
C ARG A 207 -1.42 2.88 6.26
N ASN A 208 -1.96 3.02 7.48
CA ASN A 208 -1.19 3.26 8.72
C ASN A 208 0.01 2.30 8.90
N THR A 209 -0.02 1.13 8.28
CA THR A 209 1.13 0.20 8.17
C THR A 209 2.42 0.90 7.70
N ILE A 210 2.35 1.82 6.73
CA ILE A 210 3.55 2.52 6.24
C ILE A 210 4.11 3.49 7.27
N GLU A 211 3.25 4.16 8.02
CA GLU A 211 3.65 5.08 9.10
C GLU A 211 4.34 4.30 10.22
N ILE A 212 3.78 3.13 10.59
CA ILE A 212 4.41 2.21 11.54
C ILE A 212 5.77 1.73 11.01
N TYR A 213 5.84 1.30 9.74
CA TYR A 213 7.09 0.85 9.13
C TYR A 213 8.17 1.95 9.17
N ILE A 214 7.83 3.17 8.74
CA ILE A 214 8.73 4.33 8.76
C ILE A 214 9.21 4.60 10.19
N GLY A 215 8.30 4.56 11.17
CA GLY A 215 8.62 4.74 12.58
C GLY A 215 9.63 3.72 13.09
N VAL A 216 9.36 2.43 12.92
CA VAL A 216 10.26 1.34 13.35
C VAL A 216 11.61 1.43 12.63
N TRP A 217 11.61 1.75 11.33
CA TRP A 217 12.83 1.92 10.55
C TRP A 217 13.70 3.07 11.09
N LYS A 218 13.09 4.22 11.38
CA LYS A 218 13.72 5.42 11.94
C LYS A 218 14.18 5.26 13.39
N ILE A 219 13.50 4.43 14.18
CA ILE A 219 13.91 4.03 15.52
C ILE A 219 15.15 3.13 15.45
N ARG A 220 15.11 2.09 14.60
CA ARG A 220 16.22 1.15 14.43
C ARG A 220 17.49 1.82 13.91
N PHE A 221 17.35 2.83 13.05
CA PHE A 221 18.47 3.59 12.50
C PHE A 221 18.30 5.08 12.79
N PRO A 222 18.67 5.55 13.99
CA PRO A 222 18.48 6.96 14.40
C PRO A 222 19.14 7.99 13.48
N VAL A 223 20.13 7.58 12.68
CA VAL A 223 20.75 8.42 11.63
C VAL A 223 19.72 8.99 10.62
N LEU A 224 18.57 8.33 10.46
CA LEU A 224 17.45 8.76 9.61
C LEU A 224 16.53 9.79 10.28
N SER A 225 16.54 9.83 11.61
CA SER A 225 15.70 10.70 12.43
C SER A 225 16.41 11.99 12.84
N LEU A 226 17.74 11.91 12.97
CA LEU A 226 18.58 13.04 13.33
C LEU A 226 18.96 13.86 12.10
N LYS A 227 19.18 15.16 12.29
CA LYS A 227 19.65 16.04 11.21
C LYS A 227 21.04 15.63 10.75
N SER A 228 21.12 15.05 9.54
CA SER A 228 22.36 14.59 8.96
C SER A 228 23.28 15.75 8.59
N ARG A 229 24.59 15.57 8.86
CA ARG A 229 25.68 16.46 8.42
C ARG A 229 26.48 15.88 7.25
N LEU A 230 26.03 14.76 6.71
CA LEU A 230 26.69 14.09 5.60
C LEU A 230 26.45 14.88 4.30
N LYS A 231 27.36 14.69 3.33
CA LYS A 231 27.11 15.11 1.95
C LYS A 231 25.90 14.38 1.38
N LEU A 232 25.25 14.99 0.38
CA LEU A 232 24.01 14.46 -0.21
C LEU A 232 24.16 13.01 -0.70
N GLU A 233 25.21 12.72 -1.47
CA GLU A 233 25.49 11.36 -1.97
C GLU A 233 25.64 10.33 -0.84
N ASN A 234 26.30 10.72 0.25
CA ASN A 234 26.51 9.85 1.39
C ASN A 234 25.21 9.58 2.16
N ILE A 235 24.35 10.59 2.33
CA ILE A 235 23.05 10.37 2.99
C ILE A 235 22.11 9.52 2.13
N GLN A 236 22.15 9.68 0.79
CA GLN A 236 21.43 8.78 -0.12
C GLN A 236 21.87 7.33 0.07
N ALA A 237 23.19 7.08 0.06
CA ALA A 237 23.74 5.74 0.30
C ALA A 237 23.36 5.17 1.68
N VAL A 238 23.35 6.01 2.73
CA VAL A 238 22.91 5.61 4.08
C VAL A 238 21.43 5.21 4.09
N ILE A 239 20.56 5.97 3.42
CA ILE A 239 19.13 5.64 3.34
C ILE A 239 18.93 4.28 2.66
N ILE A 240 19.61 4.02 1.53
CA ILE A 240 19.53 2.73 0.85
C ILE A 240 20.13 1.59 1.70
N ALA A 241 21.29 1.81 2.31
CA ALA A 241 21.93 0.79 3.14
C ALA A 241 21.07 0.40 4.34
N THR A 242 20.47 1.39 5.01
CA THR A 242 19.60 1.16 6.17
C THR A 242 18.28 0.50 5.81
N SER A 243 17.72 0.71 4.61
CA SER A 243 16.52 -0.02 4.18
C SER A 243 16.82 -1.51 3.94
N VAL A 244 17.96 -1.82 3.31
CA VAL A 244 18.43 -3.20 3.11
C VAL A 244 18.75 -3.88 4.45
N LEU A 245 19.44 -3.20 5.35
CA LEU A 245 19.72 -3.74 6.69
C LEU A 245 18.44 -3.97 7.49
N HIS A 246 17.46 -3.07 7.37
CA HIS A 246 16.14 -3.25 7.99
C HIS A 246 15.45 -4.51 7.46
N TYR A 247 15.45 -4.72 6.14
CA TYR A 247 14.91 -5.92 5.51
C TYR A 247 15.56 -7.20 6.07
N ILE A 248 16.89 -7.24 6.17
CA ILE A 248 17.63 -8.38 6.73
C ILE A 248 17.23 -8.61 8.19
N ALA A 249 17.17 -7.56 9.00
CA ALA A 249 16.80 -7.64 10.41
C ALA A 249 15.39 -8.22 10.61
N ARG A 250 14.41 -7.78 9.80
CA ARG A 250 13.04 -8.30 9.81
C ARG A 250 12.99 -9.76 9.34
N SER A 251 13.77 -10.11 8.31
CA SER A 251 13.84 -11.47 7.76
C SER A 251 14.46 -12.47 8.74
N MET A 252 15.39 -12.03 9.58
CA MET A 252 16.00 -12.81 10.65
C MET A 252 15.23 -12.75 11.98
N ASN A 253 14.10 -12.04 12.01
CA ASN A 253 13.29 -11.81 13.21
C ASN A 253 14.10 -11.28 14.41
N LEU A 254 15.03 -10.34 14.14
CA LEU A 254 15.84 -9.73 15.18
C LEU A 254 14.97 -8.84 16.09
N GLU A 255 15.18 -8.96 17.39
CA GLU A 255 14.48 -8.16 18.39
C GLU A 255 14.61 -6.65 18.10
N GLU A 256 13.54 -5.92 18.39
CA GLU A 256 13.53 -4.47 18.37
C GLU A 256 14.09 -3.98 19.70
N VAL A 257 15.18 -3.21 19.61
CA VAL A 257 15.87 -2.64 20.76
C VAL A 257 15.58 -1.15 20.77
N GLU A 258 15.31 -0.60 21.95
CA GLU A 258 15.15 0.83 22.15
C GLU A 258 16.40 1.59 21.66
N PRO A 259 16.22 2.76 21.02
CA PRO A 259 17.35 3.53 20.51
C PRO A 259 18.16 4.09 21.68
N GLU A 260 19.49 3.97 21.62
CA GLU A 260 20.41 4.55 22.61
C GLU A 260 20.27 6.08 22.70
N VAL A 261 19.83 6.70 21.61
CA VAL A 261 19.68 8.15 21.48
C VAL A 261 18.22 8.56 21.51
N PHE A 262 17.94 9.70 22.15
CA PHE A 262 16.62 10.31 22.13
C PHE A 262 16.23 10.75 20.72
N ILE A 263 15.07 10.31 20.24
CA ILE A 263 14.51 10.66 18.93
C ILE A 263 13.31 11.62 19.14
N PRO A 264 13.41 12.89 18.71
CA PRO A 264 12.28 13.82 18.82
C PRO A 264 11.15 13.50 17.80
N ASN A 265 9.89 13.67 18.22
CA ASN A 265 8.67 13.69 17.37
C ASN A 265 8.31 12.40 16.60
N ILE A 266 8.26 11.25 17.27
CA ILE A 266 7.78 9.99 16.64
C ILE A 266 6.24 9.98 16.38
N SER A 267 5.46 10.96 16.87
CA SER A 267 3.99 10.82 17.00
C SER A 267 3.06 11.71 16.15
N LEU A 268 3.51 12.51 15.17
CA LEU A 268 2.67 13.63 14.64
C LEU A 268 2.63 13.89 13.12
N GLU A 269 2.82 12.89 12.25
CA GLU A 269 2.69 13.13 10.78
C GLU A 269 1.32 12.74 10.18
N SER A 270 0.36 12.34 11.00
CA SER A 270 -0.90 11.68 10.57
C SER A 270 -2.08 12.60 10.22
N ASN A 271 -1.88 13.86 9.77
CA ASN A 271 -3.02 14.74 9.49
C ASN A 271 -2.74 15.74 8.35
N ARG A 272 -3.06 15.36 7.09
CA ARG A 272 -3.42 16.30 6.01
C ARG A 272 -4.42 15.69 5.01
N LEU A 273 -5.69 16.08 5.16
CA LEU A 273 -6.66 16.28 4.06
C LEU A 273 -6.11 17.42 3.16
N TYR A 274 -6.25 17.51 1.84
CA TYR A 274 -7.45 17.62 0.98
C TYR A 274 -7.01 17.66 -0.51
N ASP A 275 -8.02 17.52 -1.38
CA ASP A 275 -8.31 18.31 -2.62
C ASP A 275 -7.96 17.84 -4.05
N HIS A 276 -8.86 18.24 -4.96
CA HIS A 276 -9.35 17.64 -6.21
C HIS A 276 -8.36 17.24 -7.33
N GLY A 277 -8.65 16.09 -7.96
CA GLY A 277 -8.10 15.64 -9.24
C GLY A 277 -9.20 15.19 -10.23
N PRO A 278 -8.91 15.14 -11.54
CA PRO A 278 -9.91 15.11 -12.60
C PRO A 278 -10.62 13.75 -12.75
N PRO A 279 -11.84 13.73 -13.35
CA PRO A 279 -12.70 12.57 -13.36
C PRO A 279 -12.40 11.69 -14.58
N GLU A 280 -11.61 10.62 -14.43
CA GLU A 280 -11.55 9.63 -15.53
C GLU A 280 -11.29 8.17 -15.14
N TYR A 281 -11.31 7.79 -13.85
CA TYR A 281 -11.30 6.37 -13.46
C TYR A 281 -12.17 6.16 -12.21
N VAL A 282 -13.48 6.41 -12.28
CA VAL A 282 -14.37 6.35 -11.11
C VAL A 282 -14.93 4.94 -10.89
N SER A 283 -15.05 4.12 -11.93
CA SER A 283 -15.85 2.87 -11.91
C SER A 283 -15.29 1.79 -10.98
N GLU A 284 -13.99 1.52 -11.02
CA GLU A 284 -13.37 0.42 -10.25
C GLU A 284 -13.35 0.69 -8.73
N ARG A 285 -13.05 1.93 -8.35
CA ARG A 285 -13.11 2.38 -6.95
C ARG A 285 -14.55 2.37 -6.45
N GLN A 286 -15.48 2.95 -7.21
CA GLN A 286 -16.87 3.01 -6.81
C GLN A 286 -17.47 1.60 -6.67
N HIS A 287 -17.12 0.69 -7.58
CA HIS A 287 -17.46 -0.72 -7.48
C HIS A 287 -16.93 -1.37 -6.19
N LEU A 288 -15.68 -1.09 -5.80
CA LEU A 288 -15.12 -1.59 -4.54
C LEU A 288 -15.85 -1.03 -3.31
N ILE A 289 -16.25 0.24 -3.35
CA ILE A 289 -17.00 0.90 -2.26
C ILE A 289 -18.40 0.32 -2.13
N ASP A 290 -19.15 0.25 -3.23
CA ASP A 290 -20.56 -0.12 -3.22
C ASP A 290 -20.78 -1.59 -2.91
N ASN A 291 -19.83 -2.46 -3.28
CA ASN A 291 -19.95 -3.90 -3.05
C ASN A 291 -19.37 -4.37 -1.73
N TYR A 292 -18.40 -3.66 -1.15
CA TYR A 292 -17.63 -4.18 0.00
C TYR A 292 -17.69 -3.34 1.26
N PHE A 293 -18.20 -2.12 1.20
CA PHE A 293 -18.28 -1.22 2.35
C PHE A 293 -19.73 -0.89 2.77
N GLN A 294 -20.70 -1.79 2.55
CA GLN A 294 -22.10 -1.68 3.03
C GLN A 294 -22.33 -2.03 4.49
#